data_AF-A0A0M0J322-F1
#
_entry.id   AF-A0A0M0J322-F1
#
_cell.length_a   1.000
_cell.length_b   1.000
_cell.length_c   1.000
_cell.angle_alpha   90.00
_cell.angle_beta   90.00
_cell.angle_gamma   90.00
#
_symmetry.space_group_name_H-M   'P 1'
#
loop_
_entity.id
_entity.type
_entity.pdbx_description
1 polymer ?
#
loop_
_entity_poly.entity_id
_entity_poly.type
_entity_poly.pdbx_seq_one_letter_code
_entity_poly.pdbx_strand_id
1 'polypeptide(L)'
;IPSDLLSYDGDANAPAAEKLTAVKAHVAAIKTTIDEAKKAEVAAEKQAFEYAHPRHMVAHSEEEYSDDSVGPIWQKRSQKALLAKPTNSTLGEAEQKSGKAAAFDLLDGLSRSGTLPIDCASLHVVLCTTHCFDDSLIDTVVLRNANPIEKLERSSLIIGETILGTPAAQLLRHEEVERVAKFSAPMLLK
;
A
#
# COMPACT_ATOMS: atom_id res chain seq x y z
N ILE A 1 6.34 -11.47 -9.56
CA ILE A 1 7.45 -12.15 -10.25
C ILE A 1 7.29 -13.64 -9.95
N PRO A 2 7.15 -14.51 -10.95
CA PRO A 2 7.00 -15.95 -10.72
C PRO A 2 8.19 -16.47 -9.90
N SER A 3 7.93 -17.29 -8.88
CA SER A 3 8.97 -17.84 -8.00
C SER A 3 10.03 -18.66 -8.73
N ASP A 4 9.65 -19.25 -9.86
CA ASP A 4 10.50 -20.09 -10.73
C ASP A 4 11.65 -19.30 -11.39
N LEU A 5 11.53 -17.97 -11.46
CA LEU A 5 12.57 -17.09 -12.03
C LEU A 5 13.66 -16.68 -11.03
N LEU A 6 13.53 -17.04 -9.75
CA LEU A 6 14.49 -16.69 -8.69
C LEU A 6 15.31 -17.91 -8.22
N SER A 7 14.98 -19.11 -8.68
CA SER A 7 15.70 -20.35 -8.40
C SER A 7 16.50 -20.80 -9.62
N TYR A 8 17.58 -21.55 -9.39
CA TYR A 8 18.32 -22.17 -10.48
C TYR A 8 17.54 -23.39 -11.01
N ASP A 9 17.31 -23.44 -12.32
CA ASP A 9 16.50 -24.45 -13.02
C ASP A 9 17.35 -25.54 -13.72
N GLY A 10 18.68 -25.48 -13.60
CA GLY A 10 19.62 -26.46 -14.16
C GLY A 10 19.94 -27.63 -13.22
N ASP A 11 21.06 -28.31 -13.45
CA ASP A 11 21.45 -29.51 -12.68
C ASP A 11 21.59 -29.23 -11.17
N ALA A 12 20.82 -29.96 -10.36
CA ALA A 12 20.87 -29.85 -8.90
C ALA A 12 22.27 -30.10 -8.31
N ASN A 13 23.16 -30.81 -9.01
CA ASN A 13 24.55 -31.05 -8.61
C ASN A 13 25.56 -30.06 -9.19
N ALA A 14 25.13 -29.07 -9.96
CA ALA A 14 26.01 -28.06 -10.53
C ALA A 14 26.78 -27.30 -9.42
N PRO A 15 28.04 -26.91 -9.65
CA PRO A 15 28.81 -26.10 -8.72
C PRO A 15 28.07 -24.81 -8.35
N ALA A 16 28.15 -24.39 -7.08
CA ALA A 16 27.47 -23.19 -6.59
C ALA A 16 27.83 -21.91 -7.38
N ALA A 17 29.05 -21.83 -7.92
CA ALA A 17 29.48 -20.72 -8.76
C ALA A 17 28.70 -20.63 -10.09
N GLU A 18 28.34 -21.77 -10.67
CA GLU A 18 27.56 -21.84 -11.90
C GLU A 18 26.11 -21.43 -11.65
N LYS A 19 25.51 -21.97 -10.57
CA LYS A 19 24.17 -21.59 -10.12
C LYS A 19 24.05 -20.09 -9.85
N LEU A 20 25.05 -19.52 -9.18
CA LEU A 20 25.12 -18.09 -8.89
C LEU A 20 25.14 -17.24 -10.17
N THR A 21 25.90 -17.68 -11.16
CA THR A 21 26.07 -16.96 -12.42
C THR A 21 24.76 -16.95 -13.22
N ALA A 22 24.08 -18.09 -13.29
CA ALA A 22 22.78 -18.21 -13.94
C ALA A 22 21.71 -17.34 -13.25
N VAL A 23 21.55 -17.46 -11.93
CA VAL A 23 20.56 -16.67 -11.18
C VAL A 23 20.83 -15.16 -11.31
N LYS A 24 22.10 -14.73 -11.27
CA LYS A 24 22.47 -13.31 -11.49
C LYS A 24 22.07 -12.82 -12.88
N ALA A 25 22.27 -13.63 -13.92
CA ALA A 25 21.88 -13.29 -15.28
C ALA A 25 20.36 -13.13 -15.42
N HIS A 26 19.58 -14.04 -14.82
CA HIS A 26 18.12 -13.95 -14.82
C HIS A 26 17.62 -12.70 -14.09
N VAL A 27 18.15 -12.42 -12.89
CA VAL A 27 17.78 -11.23 -12.12
C VAL A 27 18.12 -9.94 -12.90
N ALA A 28 19.27 -9.90 -13.57
CA ALA A 28 19.66 -8.75 -14.39
C ALA A 28 18.68 -8.54 -15.56
N ALA A 29 18.33 -9.59 -16.29
CA ALA A 29 17.38 -9.52 -17.40
C ALA A 29 16.00 -9.03 -16.94
N ILE A 30 15.49 -9.55 -15.82
CA ILE A 30 14.20 -9.14 -15.24
C ILE A 30 14.24 -7.66 -14.87
N LYS A 31 15.31 -7.20 -14.22
CA LYS A 31 15.45 -5.82 -13.81
C LYS A 31 15.42 -4.89 -15.02
N THR A 32 16.13 -5.24 -16.09
CA THR A 32 16.10 -4.49 -17.35
C THR A 32 14.69 -4.42 -17.93
N THR A 33 13.97 -5.54 -18.01
CA THR A 33 12.60 -5.56 -18.56
C THR A 33 11.62 -4.74 -17.70
N ILE A 34 11.72 -4.79 -16.38
CA ILE A 34 10.87 -4.01 -15.46
C ILE A 34 11.16 -2.52 -15.60
N ASP A 35 12.44 -2.15 -15.62
CA ASP A 35 12.84 -0.74 -15.73
C ASP A 35 12.40 -0.15 -17.07
N GLU A 36 12.51 -0.91 -18.17
CA GLU A 36 12.04 -0.52 -19.49
C GLU A 36 10.51 -0.38 -19.54
N ALA A 37 9.76 -1.36 -19.03
CA ALA A 37 8.31 -1.33 -19.00
C ALA A 37 7.79 -0.15 -18.17
N LYS A 38 8.37 0.07 -16.98
CA LYS A 38 7.96 1.16 -16.09
C LYS A 38 8.29 2.53 -16.67
N LYS A 39 9.42 2.66 -17.36
CA LYS A 39 9.78 3.89 -18.08
C LYS A 39 8.83 4.16 -19.24
N ALA A 40 8.43 3.14 -19.98
CA ALA A 40 7.48 3.26 -21.08
C ALA A 40 6.08 3.68 -20.59
N GLU A 41 5.59 3.05 -19.52
CA GLU A 41 4.31 3.38 -18.88
C GLU A 41 4.29 4.83 -18.38
N VAL A 42 5.32 5.23 -17.61
CA VAL A 42 5.42 6.62 -17.10
C VAL A 42 5.53 7.63 -18.25
N ALA A 43 6.22 7.30 -19.34
CA ALA A 43 6.31 8.19 -20.51
C ALA A 43 4.97 8.32 -21.24
N ALA A 44 4.25 7.21 -21.43
CA ALA A 44 2.93 7.20 -22.04
C ALA A 44 1.90 7.97 -21.20
N GLU A 45 1.91 7.78 -19.88
CA GLU A 45 1.04 8.49 -18.92
C GLU A 45 1.35 9.99 -18.92
N LYS A 46 2.64 10.37 -18.87
CA LYS A 46 3.07 11.78 -18.95
C LYS A 46 2.65 12.44 -20.26
N GLN A 47 2.80 11.74 -21.37
CA GLN A 47 2.42 12.25 -22.69
C GLN A 47 0.90 12.38 -22.84
N ALA A 48 0.12 11.42 -22.33
CA ALA A 48 -1.34 11.50 -22.29
C ALA A 48 -1.81 12.64 -21.37
N PHE A 49 -1.19 12.81 -20.21
CA PHE A 49 -1.48 13.90 -19.28
C PHE A 49 -1.18 15.27 -19.91
N GLU A 50 -0.03 15.42 -20.57
CA GLU A 50 0.38 16.66 -21.24
C GLU A 50 -0.54 17.03 -22.42
N TYR A 51 -1.01 16.04 -23.19
CA TYR A 51 -1.98 16.27 -24.27
C TYR A 51 -3.37 16.64 -23.73
N ALA A 52 -3.80 16.01 -22.64
CA ALA A 52 -5.09 16.30 -22.00
C ALA A 52 -5.11 17.63 -21.22
N HIS A 53 -3.95 18.10 -20.76
CA HIS A 53 -3.80 19.31 -19.94
C HIS A 53 -2.79 20.29 -20.58
N PRO A 54 -3.15 20.95 -21.70
CA PRO A 54 -2.29 21.96 -22.32
C PRO A 54 -1.96 23.06 -21.30
N ARG A 55 -0.67 23.19 -20.95
CA ARG A 55 -0.18 24.09 -19.89
C ARG A 55 -0.67 25.52 -20.10
N HIS A 56 -1.57 25.98 -19.23
CA HIS A 56 -1.59 27.38 -18.84
C HIS A 56 -0.46 27.57 -17.82
N MET A 57 0.57 28.36 -18.16
CA MET A 57 1.66 28.63 -17.22
C MET A 57 1.13 29.38 -16.00
N VAL A 58 0.98 28.68 -14.87
CA VAL A 58 0.94 29.28 -13.55
C VAL A 58 1.98 28.55 -12.70
N ALA A 59 2.90 29.31 -12.13
CA ALA A 59 3.94 28.79 -11.24
C ALA A 59 3.30 28.28 -9.94
N HIS A 60 3.46 26.99 -9.65
CA HIS A 60 3.00 26.39 -8.40
C HIS A 60 4.19 25.88 -7.57
N SER A 61 4.22 26.36 -6.33
CA SER A 61 4.96 25.82 -5.19
C SER A 61 4.33 24.53 -4.68
N GLU A 62 5.20 23.64 -4.21
CA GLU A 62 5.07 22.43 -3.38
C GLU A 62 3.66 21.92 -2.98
N GLU A 63 3.46 20.63 -3.26
CA GLU A 63 2.25 19.81 -3.15
C GLU A 63 1.53 19.91 -1.78
N GLU A 64 0.35 20.52 -1.77
CA GLU A 64 -0.64 20.40 -0.69
C GLU A 64 -1.78 19.51 -1.22
N TYR A 65 -2.08 18.43 -0.48
CA TYR A 65 -3.14 17.45 -0.74
C TYR A 65 -4.47 18.16 -1.05
N SER A 66 -4.93 18.16 -2.30
CA SER A 66 -6.18 18.82 -2.69
C SER A 66 -7.38 17.92 -2.32
N ASP A 67 -8.09 18.35 -1.29
CA ASP A 67 -9.42 17.87 -0.90
C ASP A 67 -10.47 18.35 -1.93
N ASP A 68 -10.45 17.74 -3.13
CA ASP A 68 -11.22 18.16 -4.31
C ASP A 68 -12.69 17.69 -4.32
N SER A 69 -13.36 17.61 -3.17
CA SER A 69 -14.80 17.30 -3.13
C SER A 69 -15.69 18.45 -2.64
N VAL A 70 -15.11 19.56 -2.19
CA VAL A 70 -15.83 20.67 -1.56
C VAL A 70 -15.49 21.97 -2.28
N GLY A 71 -16.51 22.63 -2.86
CA GLY A 71 -16.34 23.86 -3.64
C GLY A 71 -15.73 25.03 -2.86
N PRO A 72 -15.24 26.07 -3.56
CA PRO A 72 -14.39 27.13 -2.99
C PRO A 72 -15.09 28.06 -1.99
N ILE A 73 -16.41 27.98 -1.84
CA ILE A 73 -17.20 28.81 -0.93
C ILE A 73 -18.14 27.93 -0.12
N TRP A 74 -18.06 28.01 1.21
CA TRP A 74 -18.97 27.29 2.10
C TRP A 74 -20.01 28.23 2.71
N GLN A 75 -21.23 27.73 2.91
CA GLN A 75 -22.26 28.43 3.68
C GLN A 75 -22.24 27.91 5.11
N LYS A 76 -21.83 28.75 6.06
CA LYS A 76 -21.82 28.42 7.49
C LYS A 76 -23.04 29.02 8.16
N ARG A 77 -23.85 28.16 8.79
CA ARG A 77 -24.88 28.58 9.76
C ARG A 77 -24.30 28.51 11.17
N SER A 78 -24.45 29.58 11.94
CA SER A 78 -23.94 29.66 13.32
C SER A 78 -24.96 30.31 14.24
N GLN A 79 -24.86 30.04 15.55
CA GLN A 79 -25.75 30.59 16.55
C GLN A 79 -24.97 30.86 17.84
N LYS A 80 -24.98 32.11 18.31
CA LYS A 80 -24.10 32.57 19.42
C LYS A 80 -24.51 32.04 20.80
N ALA A 81 -25.79 31.69 20.97
CA ALA A 81 -26.36 31.11 22.18
C ALA A 81 -27.59 30.27 21.81
N LEU A 82 -27.99 29.31 22.65
CA LEU A 82 -29.04 28.31 22.35
C LEU A 82 -30.39 28.90 21.90
N LEU A 83 -30.72 30.13 22.33
CA LEU A 83 -31.96 30.83 21.99
C LEU A 83 -31.77 32.04 21.04
N ALA A 84 -30.54 32.36 20.65
CA ALA A 84 -30.25 33.48 19.75
C ALA A 84 -30.66 33.18 18.30
N LYS A 85 -30.95 34.21 17.50
CA LYS A 85 -31.26 34.04 16.08
C LYS A 85 -30.04 33.48 15.33
N PRO A 86 -30.19 32.40 14.53
CA PRO A 86 -29.10 31.88 13.70
C PRO A 86 -28.66 32.90 12.64
N THR A 87 -27.36 32.95 12.37
CA THR A 87 -26.74 33.79 11.33
C THR A 87 -26.03 32.92 10.30
N ASN A 88 -26.16 33.29 9.04
CA ASN A 88 -25.45 32.65 7.93
C ASN A 88 -24.27 33.53 7.51
N SER A 89 -23.13 32.91 7.22
CA SER A 89 -21.95 33.57 6.68
C SER A 89 -21.33 32.71 5.59
N THR A 90 -20.68 33.35 4.62
CA THR A 90 -19.86 32.70 3.61
C THR A 90 -18.45 32.53 4.13
N LEU A 91 -17.86 31.34 3.95
CA LEU A 91 -16.45 31.09 4.26
C LEU A 91 -15.64 30.96 2.99
N GLY A 92 -14.58 31.76 2.86
CA GLY A 92 -13.55 31.59 1.84
C GLY A 92 -12.51 30.54 2.24
N GLU A 93 -11.52 30.29 1.38
CA GLU A 93 -10.51 29.21 1.55
C GLU A 93 -9.76 29.26 2.89
N ALA A 94 -9.29 30.44 3.32
CA ALA A 94 -8.56 30.59 4.58
C ALA A 94 -9.44 30.26 5.81
N GLU A 95 -10.71 30.68 5.78
CA GLU A 95 -11.66 30.42 6.86
C GLU A 95 -12.15 28.97 6.84
N GLN A 96 -12.24 28.34 5.67
CA GLN A 96 -12.50 26.91 5.53
C GLN A 96 -11.38 26.07 6.13
N LYS A 97 -10.10 26.44 5.90
CA LYS A 97 -8.95 25.75 6.52
C LYS A 97 -9.03 25.77 8.04
N SER A 98 -9.29 26.94 8.63
CA SER A 98 -9.49 27.09 10.08
C SER A 98 -10.70 26.31 10.59
N GLY A 99 -11.82 26.33 9.86
CA GLY A 99 -13.03 25.59 10.20
C GLY A 99 -12.84 24.07 10.16
N LYS A 100 -12.15 23.55 9.14
CA LYS A 100 -11.78 22.13 9.01
C LYS A 100 -10.88 21.71 10.17
N ALA A 101 -9.85 22.49 10.48
CA ALA A 101 -8.95 22.20 11.61
C ALA A 101 -9.71 22.08 12.92
N ALA A 102 -10.57 23.05 13.26
CA ALA A 102 -11.37 23.01 14.49
C ALA A 102 -12.35 21.82 14.52
N ALA A 103 -12.93 21.43 13.38
CA ALA A 103 -13.78 20.25 13.29
C ALA A 103 -13.00 18.95 13.49
N PHE A 104 -11.78 18.84 12.92
CA PHE A 104 -10.91 17.68 13.12
C PHE A 104 -10.40 17.57 14.56
N ASP A 105 -10.06 18.68 15.21
CA ASP A 105 -9.69 18.67 16.64
C ASP A 105 -10.85 18.16 17.52
N LEU A 106 -12.08 18.57 17.20
CA LEU A 106 -13.28 18.07 17.88
C LEU A 106 -13.47 16.57 17.64
N LEU A 107 -13.31 16.11 16.40
CA LEU A 107 -13.39 14.69 16.05
C LEU A 107 -12.31 13.88 16.76
N ASP A 108 -11.08 14.39 16.89
CA ASP A 108 -10.00 13.73 17.65
C ASP A 108 -10.37 13.61 19.13
N GLY A 109 -10.84 14.72 19.74
CA GLY A 109 -11.28 14.72 21.13
C GLY A 109 -12.42 13.74 21.40
N LEU A 110 -13.43 13.71 20.52
CA LEU A 110 -14.57 12.79 20.63
C LEU A 110 -14.13 11.34 20.43
N SER A 111 -13.33 11.06 19.39
CA SER A 111 -12.82 9.71 19.08
C SER A 111 -11.98 9.15 20.23
N ARG A 112 -11.12 9.98 20.84
CA ARG A 112 -10.26 9.58 21.97
C ARG A 112 -11.01 9.42 23.29
N SER A 113 -12.12 10.14 23.47
CA SER A 113 -12.95 10.01 24.69
C SER A 113 -13.72 8.69 24.75
N GLY A 114 -13.94 8.04 23.61
CA GLY A 114 -14.75 6.81 23.51
C GLY A 114 -16.23 6.99 23.81
N THR A 115 -16.72 8.23 23.94
CA THR A 115 -18.10 8.53 24.36
C THR A 115 -19.10 8.65 23.22
N LEU A 116 -18.62 8.87 21.99
CA LEU A 116 -19.45 8.98 20.80
C LEU A 116 -19.23 7.77 19.89
N PRO A 117 -20.21 6.86 19.74
CA PRO A 117 -20.15 5.83 18.70
C PRO A 117 -20.13 6.51 17.32
N ILE A 118 -19.16 6.12 16.48
CA ILE A 118 -19.02 6.63 15.11
C ILE A 118 -19.56 5.57 14.15
N ASP A 119 -20.84 5.71 13.77
CA ASP A 119 -21.54 4.70 12.97
C ASP A 119 -21.14 4.70 11.48
N CYS A 120 -20.61 5.82 10.97
CA CYS A 120 -20.29 6.02 9.55
C CYS A 120 -18.78 6.24 9.32
N ALA A 121 -17.91 5.44 9.96
CA ALA A 121 -16.47 5.49 9.74
C ALA A 121 -15.90 4.12 9.39
N SER A 122 -14.93 4.10 8.47
CA SER A 122 -14.07 2.95 8.23
C SER A 122 -12.77 3.11 9.00
N LEU A 123 -12.47 2.16 9.90
CA LEU A 123 -11.19 2.10 10.58
C LEU A 123 -10.19 1.34 9.71
N HIS A 124 -9.20 2.05 9.17
CA HIS A 124 -8.08 1.44 8.46
C HIS A 124 -6.91 1.30 9.45
N VAL A 125 -6.57 0.06 9.81
CA VAL A 125 -5.40 -0.23 10.66
C VAL A 125 -4.21 -0.56 9.77
N VAL A 126 -3.16 0.25 9.85
CA VAL A 126 -1.88 -0.01 9.17
C VAL A 126 -0.94 -0.71 10.14
N LEU A 127 -0.60 -1.97 9.87
CA LEU A 127 0.42 -2.68 10.63
C LEU A 127 1.73 -2.69 9.87
N CYS A 128 2.76 -2.12 10.49
CA CYS A 128 4.11 -2.20 9.99
C CYS A 128 4.77 -3.48 10.51
N THR A 129 5.11 -4.42 9.62
CA THR A 129 5.84 -5.62 9.98
C THR A 129 7.21 -5.65 9.31
N THR A 130 8.25 -5.78 10.13
CA THR A 130 9.62 -5.97 9.66
C THR A 130 9.90 -7.47 9.59
N HIS A 131 10.16 -7.98 8.39
CA HIS A 131 10.52 -9.37 8.19
C HIS A 131 12.04 -9.53 8.22
N CYS A 132 12.55 -10.14 9.30
CA CYS A 132 13.97 -10.45 9.43
C CYS A 132 14.27 -11.84 8.85
N PHE A 133 15.29 -11.90 7.99
CA PHE A 133 15.83 -13.14 7.47
C PHE A 133 17.10 -13.48 8.26
N ASP A 134 17.16 -14.71 8.75
CA ASP A 134 18.27 -15.17 9.59
C ASP A 134 19.51 -15.48 8.74
N ASP A 135 19.28 -15.87 7.49
CA ASP A 135 20.30 -16.20 6.52
C ASP A 135 20.54 -15.04 5.55
N SER A 136 21.75 -14.96 5.01
CA SER A 136 22.05 -14.06 3.91
C SER A 136 21.30 -14.47 2.63
N LEU A 137 21.18 -13.55 1.66
CA LEU A 137 20.59 -13.87 0.36
C LEU A 137 21.35 -14.97 -0.37
N ILE A 138 22.68 -15.01 -0.23
CA ILE A 138 23.51 -16.06 -0.83
C ILE A 138 23.20 -17.42 -0.21
N ASP A 139 23.10 -17.50 1.11
CA ASP A 139 22.80 -18.76 1.78
C ASP A 139 21.38 -19.23 1.46
N THR A 140 20.42 -18.31 1.45
CA THR A 140 19.01 -18.64 1.20
C THR A 140 18.78 -19.12 -0.24
N VAL A 141 19.20 -18.33 -1.24
CA VAL A 141 18.85 -18.58 -2.64
C VAL A 141 19.81 -19.57 -3.29
N VAL A 142 21.10 -19.54 -2.93
CA VAL A 142 22.12 -20.31 -3.66
C VAL A 142 22.47 -21.59 -2.93
N LEU A 143 22.74 -21.51 -1.62
CA LEU A 143 23.11 -22.70 -0.86
C LEU A 143 21.89 -23.57 -0.56
N ARG A 144 20.80 -22.95 -0.08
CA ARG A 144 19.58 -23.67 0.33
C ARG A 144 18.57 -23.84 -0.81
N ASN A 145 18.76 -23.13 -1.92
CA ASN A 145 17.83 -23.10 -3.06
C ASN A 145 16.37 -22.87 -2.60
N ALA A 146 16.18 -21.98 -1.63
CA ALA A 146 14.89 -21.68 -1.03
C ALA A 146 14.43 -20.29 -1.47
N ASN A 147 13.14 -20.14 -1.74
CA ASN A 147 12.56 -18.85 -2.08
C ASN A 147 12.24 -18.05 -0.80
N PRO A 148 12.90 -16.90 -0.53
CA PRO A 148 12.66 -16.12 0.70
C PRO A 148 11.21 -15.60 0.79
N ILE A 149 10.50 -15.50 -0.34
CA ILE A 149 9.08 -15.09 -0.37
C ILE A 149 8.19 -16.06 0.41
N GLU A 150 8.54 -17.34 0.49
CA GLU A 150 7.75 -18.34 1.24
C GLU A 150 7.66 -17.98 2.74
N LYS A 151 8.75 -17.47 3.33
CA LYS A 151 8.77 -17.01 4.73
C LYS A 151 7.88 -15.79 4.92
N LEU A 152 7.91 -14.86 3.96
CA LEU A 152 7.08 -13.66 3.95
C LEU A 152 5.60 -14.02 3.86
N GLU A 153 5.20 -14.80 2.85
CA GLU A 153 3.81 -15.23 2.63
C GLU A 153 3.21 -15.89 3.88
N ARG A 154 3.95 -16.82 4.49
CA ARG A 154 3.52 -17.47 5.73
C ARG A 154 3.30 -16.46 6.85
N SER A 155 4.25 -15.56 7.07
CA SER A 155 4.10 -14.55 8.14
C SER A 155 2.96 -13.57 7.87
N SER A 156 2.75 -13.15 6.62
CA SER A 156 1.63 -12.29 6.24
C SER A 156 0.27 -12.97 6.48
N LEU A 157 0.16 -14.27 6.19
CA LEU A 157 -1.06 -15.03 6.45
C LEU A 157 -1.37 -15.17 7.94
N ILE A 158 -0.37 -15.44 8.79
CA ILE A 158 -0.55 -15.51 10.25
C ILE A 158 -1.07 -14.17 10.79
N ILE A 159 -0.46 -13.07 10.34
CA ILE A 159 -0.86 -11.71 10.74
C ILE A 159 -2.29 -11.43 10.26
N GLY A 160 -2.58 -11.70 9.00
CA GLY A 160 -3.90 -11.50 8.40
C GLY A 160 -4.99 -12.30 9.12
N GLU A 161 -4.76 -13.58 9.36
CA GLU A 161 -5.69 -14.46 10.08
C GLU A 161 -5.97 -13.98 11.50
N THR A 162 -4.92 -13.54 12.21
CA THR A 162 -5.04 -13.02 13.57
C THR A 162 -5.85 -11.73 13.63
N ILE A 163 -5.64 -10.80 12.69
CA ILE A 163 -6.29 -9.48 12.71
C ILE A 163 -7.73 -9.56 12.19
N LEU A 164 -7.93 -10.28 11.09
CA LEU A 164 -9.23 -10.34 10.41
C LEU A 164 -10.15 -11.42 11.00
N GLY A 165 -9.64 -12.25 11.92
CA GLY A 165 -10.40 -13.35 12.53
C GLY A 165 -10.93 -14.35 11.51
N THR A 166 -10.27 -14.42 10.34
CA THR A 166 -10.72 -15.17 9.17
C THR A 166 -9.65 -16.22 8.83
N PRO A 167 -10.01 -17.50 8.59
CA PRO A 167 -9.04 -18.54 8.30
C PRO A 167 -8.12 -18.20 7.12
N ALA A 168 -6.84 -18.55 7.21
CA ALA A 168 -5.83 -18.21 6.19
C ALA A 168 -6.23 -18.62 4.75
N ALA A 169 -6.95 -19.73 4.59
CA ALA A 169 -7.42 -20.20 3.28
C ALA A 169 -8.41 -19.23 2.60
N GLN A 170 -9.18 -18.46 3.37
CA GLN A 170 -10.15 -17.49 2.84
C GLN A 170 -9.51 -16.13 2.52
N LEU A 171 -8.27 -15.90 2.96
CA LEU A 171 -7.49 -14.70 2.65
C LEU A 171 -6.76 -14.79 1.31
N LEU A 172 -6.76 -15.98 0.69
CA LEU A 172 -6.08 -16.26 -0.57
C LEU A 172 -7.07 -16.30 -1.74
N ARG A 173 -6.58 -15.94 -2.93
CA ARG A 173 -7.28 -16.28 -4.17
C ARG A 173 -7.24 -17.79 -4.38
N HIS A 174 -8.34 -18.35 -4.87
CA HIS A 174 -8.51 -19.80 -5.05
C HIS A 174 -7.36 -20.44 -5.86
N GLU A 175 -6.87 -19.75 -6.89
CA GLU A 175 -5.74 -20.21 -7.72
C GLU A 175 -4.40 -20.34 -6.98
N GLU A 176 -4.20 -19.62 -5.88
CA GLU A 176 -2.92 -19.59 -5.15
C GLU A 176 -2.87 -20.60 -4.00
N VAL A 177 -4.02 -21.16 -3.59
CA VAL A 177 -4.14 -21.98 -2.38
C VAL A 177 -3.22 -23.19 -2.45
N GLU A 178 -3.22 -23.95 -3.56
CA GLU A 178 -2.40 -25.16 -3.70
C GLU A 178 -0.90 -24.85 -3.62
N ARG A 179 -0.45 -23.78 -4.30
CA ARG A 179 0.96 -23.36 -4.29
C ARG A 179 1.39 -22.95 -2.88
N VAL A 180 0.61 -22.07 -2.25
CA VAL A 180 0.95 -21.55 -0.91
C VAL A 180 0.89 -22.66 0.13
N ALA A 181 -0.06 -23.60 0.02
CA ALA A 181 -0.13 -24.77 0.89
C ALA A 181 1.09 -25.67 0.72
N LYS A 182 1.56 -25.89 -0.52
CA LYS A 182 2.70 -26.77 -0.80
C LYS A 182 4.04 -26.17 -0.33
N PHE A 183 4.29 -24.90 -0.59
CA PHE A 183 5.62 -24.31 -0.45
C PHE A 183 5.76 -23.38 0.77
N SER A 184 4.74 -22.58 1.08
CA SER A 184 4.89 -21.48 2.04
C SER A 184 4.31 -21.82 3.42
N ALA A 185 3.09 -22.34 3.46
CA ALA A 185 2.27 -22.43 4.66
C ALA A 185 1.49 -23.76 4.81
N PRO A 186 2.13 -24.93 4.72
CA PRO A 186 1.47 -26.25 4.76
C PRO A 186 0.72 -26.56 6.07
N MET A 187 1.03 -25.86 7.17
CA MET A 187 0.34 -26.06 8.45
C MET A 187 -0.84 -25.11 8.65
N LEU A 188 -0.91 -24.00 7.89
CA LEU A 188 -2.01 -23.03 7.97
C LEU A 188 -3.14 -23.34 6.99
N LEU A 189 -2.84 -24.08 5.92
CA LEU A 189 -3.76 -24.33 4.80
C LEU A 189 -4.11 -25.82 4.65
N LYS A 190 -4.28 -26.53 5.77
CA LYS A 190 -4.69 -27.95 5.78
C LYS A 190 -6.20 -28.13 5.63
#